data_AF-A0A354XH98-F1
#
_entry.id   AF-A0A354XH98-F1
#
_cell.length_a   1.000
_cell.length_b   1.000
_cell.length_c   1.000
_cell.angle_alpha   90.00
_cell.angle_beta   90.00
_cell.angle_gamma   90.00
#
_symmetry.space_group_name_H-M   'P 1'
#
loop_
_entity.id
_entity.type
_entity.pdbx_description
1 polymer ?
#
loop_
_entity_poly.entity_id
_entity_poly.type
_entity_poly.pdbx_seq_one_letter_code
_entity_poly.pdbx_strand_id
1 'polypeptide(L)'
;AGDAAGAREIYQTLIGQYPEHYAYQIGLAKALVAEGRGDEARSVLDNLPPEERDAAPARGVRASIEFSEQALSTEEIAALGDRTDSEAQYQRALRQVADGQYDAGLEALLALMKQDRAYNDDAARKTLLQVFDALGADHPLTVTYRRKLFALLY
;
A
#
# COMPACT_ATOMS: atom_id res chain seq x y z
N ALA A 1 -12.41 -6.29 -11.69
CA ALA A 1 -12.76 -6.44 -10.27
C ALA A 1 -12.32 -7.82 -9.83
N GLY A 2 -11.13 -7.90 -9.22
CA GLY A 2 -10.66 -9.14 -8.60
C GLY A 2 -11.50 -9.41 -7.36
N ASP A 3 -11.86 -10.66 -7.15
CA ASP A 3 -12.88 -11.13 -6.21
C ASP A 3 -12.46 -10.93 -4.73
N ALA A 4 -12.42 -9.69 -4.27
CA ALA A 4 -12.08 -9.36 -2.88
C ALA A 4 -13.11 -9.96 -1.91
N ALA A 5 -14.39 -9.94 -2.30
CA ALA A 5 -15.48 -10.55 -1.55
C ALA A 5 -15.33 -12.07 -1.43
N GLY A 6 -15.04 -12.77 -2.53
CA GLY A 6 -14.75 -14.21 -2.51
C GLY A 6 -13.47 -14.52 -1.74
N ALA A 7 -12.43 -13.69 -1.85
CA ALA A 7 -11.21 -13.84 -1.05
C ALA A 7 -11.51 -13.73 0.46
N ARG A 8 -12.34 -12.76 0.87
CA ARG A 8 -12.79 -12.61 2.25
C ARG A 8 -13.50 -13.86 2.77
N GLU A 9 -14.45 -14.41 2.01
CA GLU A 9 -15.18 -15.63 2.39
C GLU A 9 -14.26 -16.85 2.52
N ILE A 10 -13.30 -16.98 1.60
CA ILE A 10 -12.27 -18.03 1.65
C ILE A 10 -11.43 -17.90 2.91
N TYR A 11 -10.91 -16.69 3.22
CA TYR A 11 -10.10 -16.49 4.42
C TYR A 11 -10.89 -16.71 5.70
N GLN A 12 -12.16 -16.27 5.76
CA GLN A 12 -13.03 -16.56 6.91
C GLN A 12 -13.21 -18.06 7.13
N THR A 13 -13.40 -18.82 6.07
CA THR A 13 -13.49 -20.29 6.12
C THR A 13 -12.18 -20.91 6.61
N LEU A 14 -11.03 -20.47 6.08
CA LEU A 14 -9.72 -20.97 6.47
C LEU A 14 -9.36 -20.63 7.91
N ILE A 15 -9.70 -19.45 8.41
CA ILE A 15 -9.49 -19.05 9.81
C ILE A 15 -10.31 -19.95 10.75
N GLY A 16 -11.55 -20.30 10.37
CA GLY A 16 -12.36 -21.24 11.14
C GLY A 16 -11.76 -22.65 11.23
N GLN A 17 -11.06 -23.09 10.19
CA GLN A 17 -10.39 -24.39 10.14
C GLN A 17 -8.99 -24.39 10.78
N TYR A 18 -8.27 -23.27 10.67
CA TYR A 18 -6.87 -23.11 11.09
C TYR A 18 -6.67 -21.80 11.87
N PRO A 19 -7.22 -21.70 13.10
CA PRO A 19 -7.25 -20.43 13.85
C PRO A 19 -5.85 -19.91 14.24
N GLU A 20 -4.86 -20.79 14.38
CA GLU A 20 -3.47 -20.43 14.73
C GLU A 20 -2.61 -20.07 13.50
N HIS A 21 -3.18 -20.11 12.29
CA HIS A 21 -2.44 -19.83 11.06
C HIS A 21 -2.59 -18.36 10.62
N TYR A 22 -1.93 -17.45 11.35
CA TYR A 22 -2.08 -15.99 11.27
C TYR A 22 -1.94 -15.34 9.88
N ALA A 23 -1.28 -16.01 8.94
CA ALA A 23 -1.23 -15.58 7.55
C ALA A 23 -2.63 -15.44 6.91
N TYR A 24 -3.63 -16.22 7.35
CA TYR A 24 -5.00 -16.11 6.85
C TYR A 24 -5.71 -14.86 7.37
N GLN A 25 -5.47 -14.47 8.62
CA GLN A 25 -5.96 -13.23 9.20
C GLN A 25 -5.35 -12.01 8.49
N ILE A 26 -4.05 -12.06 8.14
CA ILE A 26 -3.40 -11.01 7.36
C ILE A 26 -3.99 -10.96 5.93
N GLY A 27 -4.24 -12.12 5.31
CA GLY A 27 -4.94 -12.22 4.03
C GLY A 27 -6.35 -11.64 4.07
N LEU A 28 -7.11 -11.92 5.14
CA LEU A 28 -8.42 -11.34 5.40
C LEU A 28 -8.34 -9.81 5.51
N ALA A 29 -7.40 -9.29 6.29
CA ALA A 29 -7.20 -7.85 6.42
C ALA A 29 -6.91 -7.21 5.06
N LYS A 30 -6.07 -7.83 4.22
CA LYS A 30 -5.80 -7.35 2.86
C LYS A 30 -7.04 -7.33 1.97
N ALA A 31 -7.88 -8.36 2.04
CA ALA A 31 -9.15 -8.40 1.30
C ALA A 31 -10.10 -7.29 1.77
N LEU A 32 -10.19 -7.05 3.08
CA LEU A 32 -10.99 -5.95 3.65
C LEU A 32 -10.51 -4.57 3.18
N VAL A 33 -9.20 -4.33 3.09
CA VAL A 33 -8.67 -3.09 2.50
C VAL A 33 -9.12 -2.91 1.06
N ALA A 34 -9.05 -3.96 0.25
CA ALA A 34 -9.50 -3.92 -1.14
C ALA A 34 -11.03 -3.67 -1.28
N GLU A 35 -11.82 -4.04 -0.27
CA GLU A 35 -13.26 -3.73 -0.17
C GLU A 35 -13.54 -2.31 0.38
N GLY A 36 -12.51 -1.52 0.72
CA GLY A 36 -12.67 -0.21 1.35
C GLY A 36 -13.02 -0.28 2.85
N ARG A 37 -12.86 -1.43 3.48
CA ARG A 37 -13.22 -1.71 4.88
C ARG A 37 -12.01 -1.60 5.80
N GLY A 38 -11.36 -0.44 5.78
CA GLY A 38 -10.10 -0.18 6.48
C GLY A 38 -10.16 -0.39 8.00
N ASP A 39 -11.26 0.04 8.65
CA ASP A 39 -11.43 -0.11 10.10
C ASP A 39 -11.53 -1.58 10.54
N GLU A 40 -12.22 -2.41 9.74
CA GLU A 40 -12.31 -3.84 9.98
C GLU A 40 -10.96 -4.52 9.73
N ALA A 41 -10.24 -4.14 8.67
CA ALA A 41 -8.90 -4.64 8.40
C ALA A 41 -7.96 -4.32 9.58
N ARG A 42 -8.02 -3.09 10.11
CA ARG A 42 -7.22 -2.66 11.27
C ARG A 42 -7.56 -3.50 12.51
N SER A 43 -8.84 -3.74 12.76
CA SER A 43 -9.30 -4.57 13.88
C SER A 43 -8.80 -6.01 13.78
N VAL A 44 -8.76 -6.59 12.58
CA VAL A 44 -8.19 -7.94 12.36
C VAL A 44 -6.69 -7.96 12.70
N LEU A 45 -5.94 -6.94 12.26
CA LEU A 45 -4.49 -6.86 12.53
C LEU A 45 -4.18 -6.57 14.00
N ASP A 46 -5.00 -5.81 14.70
CA ASP A 46 -4.81 -5.48 16.12
C ASP A 46 -5.02 -6.69 17.05
N ASN A 47 -5.77 -7.70 16.59
CA ASN A 47 -6.01 -8.95 17.32
C ASN A 47 -4.92 -10.01 17.10
N LEU A 48 -3.92 -9.75 16.25
CA LEU A 48 -2.79 -10.65 16.06
C LEU A 48 -1.86 -10.65 17.28
N PRO A 49 -1.17 -11.77 17.56
CA PRO A 49 -0.07 -11.79 18.51
C PRO A 49 1.00 -10.73 18.13
N PRO A 50 1.73 -10.14 19.10
CA PRO A 50 2.69 -9.08 18.83
C PRO A 50 3.71 -9.40 17.72
N GLU A 51 4.23 -10.62 17.69
CA GLU A 51 5.20 -11.05 16.68
C GLU A 51 4.65 -10.99 15.25
N GLU A 52 3.40 -11.42 15.07
CA GLU A 52 2.71 -11.42 13.77
C GLU A 52 2.20 -10.03 13.39
N ARG A 53 1.72 -9.28 14.39
CA ARG A 53 1.25 -7.90 14.23
C ARG A 53 2.37 -6.99 13.73
N ASP A 54 3.57 -7.19 14.26
CA ASP A 54 4.73 -6.37 13.96
C ASP A 54 5.53 -6.95 12.78
N ALA A 55 5.15 -8.10 12.22
CA ALA A 55 5.78 -8.72 11.06
C ALA A 55 5.55 -7.92 9.76
N ALA A 56 6.49 -8.05 8.82
CA ALA A 56 6.46 -7.33 7.54
C ALA A 56 5.13 -7.44 6.75
N PRO A 57 4.45 -8.60 6.67
CA PRO A 57 3.16 -8.70 5.97
C PRO A 57 2.06 -7.87 6.64
N ALA A 58 1.98 -7.86 7.98
CA ALA A 58 0.99 -7.08 8.71
C ALA A 58 1.27 -5.57 8.62
N ARG A 59 2.55 -5.15 8.69
CA ARG A 59 2.97 -3.76 8.45
C ARG A 59 2.56 -3.29 7.06
N GLY A 60 2.74 -4.14 6.04
CA GLY A 60 2.32 -3.84 4.66
C GLY A 60 0.82 -3.59 4.52
N VAL A 61 -0.03 -4.33 5.24
CA VAL A 61 -1.49 -4.08 5.22
C VAL A 61 -1.85 -2.82 6.01
N ARG A 62 -1.22 -2.56 7.17
CA ARG A 62 -1.41 -1.31 7.92
C ARG A 62 -1.08 -0.08 7.07
N ALA A 63 0.06 -0.12 6.38
CA ALA A 63 0.47 0.92 5.46
C ALA A 63 -0.59 1.13 4.36
N SER A 64 -1.12 0.06 3.76
CA SER A 64 -2.19 0.17 2.76
C SER A 64 -3.45 0.85 3.30
N ILE A 65 -3.82 0.61 4.57
CA ILE A 65 -4.94 1.32 5.21
C ILE A 65 -4.64 2.83 5.29
N GLU A 66 -3.47 3.21 5.79
CA GLU A 66 -3.07 4.61 5.97
C GLU A 66 -2.98 5.37 4.63
N PHE A 67 -2.48 4.72 3.58
CA PHE A 67 -2.42 5.34 2.25
C PHE A 67 -3.78 5.39 1.56
N SER A 68 -4.69 4.44 1.85
CA SER A 68 -6.07 4.48 1.34
C SER A 68 -6.85 5.67 1.86
N GLU A 69 -6.55 6.17 3.06
CA GLU A 69 -7.17 7.38 3.62
C GLU A 69 -6.72 8.67 2.90
N GLN A 70 -5.58 8.64 2.20
CA GLN A 70 -5.00 9.79 1.48
C GLN A 70 -5.21 9.70 -0.03
N ALA A 71 -5.32 8.49 -0.57
CA ALA A 71 -5.48 8.25 -1.99
C ALA A 71 -6.90 8.59 -2.45
N LEU A 72 -7.01 9.04 -3.70
CA LEU A 72 -8.30 9.12 -4.38
C LEU A 72 -8.96 7.74 -4.47
N SER A 73 -10.30 7.75 -4.51
CA SER A 73 -11.09 6.55 -4.80
C SER A 73 -10.77 6.01 -6.20
N THR A 74 -11.10 4.74 -6.44
CA THR A 74 -10.89 4.11 -7.75
C THR A 74 -11.64 4.86 -8.85
N GLU A 75 -12.84 5.35 -8.53
CA GLU A 75 -13.71 6.11 -9.42
C GLU A 75 -13.08 7.47 -9.77
N GLU A 76 -12.53 8.17 -8.78
CA GLU A 76 -11.82 9.44 -9.00
C GLU A 76 -10.54 9.25 -9.80
N ILE A 77 -9.79 8.17 -9.57
CA ILE A 77 -8.63 7.81 -10.38
C ILE A 77 -9.03 7.52 -11.83
N ALA A 78 -10.14 6.80 -12.05
CA ALA A 78 -10.66 6.56 -13.40
C ALA A 78 -11.09 7.87 -14.09
N ALA A 79 -11.65 8.82 -13.33
CA ALA A 79 -12.07 10.12 -13.84
C ALA A 79 -10.89 11.00 -14.31
N LEU A 80 -9.65 10.70 -13.92
CA LEU A 80 -8.46 11.36 -14.47
C LEU A 80 -8.24 11.07 -15.97
N GLY A 81 -8.86 10.01 -16.50
CA GLY A 81 -8.75 9.63 -17.92
C GLY A 81 -7.29 9.41 -18.35
N ASP A 82 -6.91 10.00 -19.48
CA ASP A 82 -5.57 9.90 -20.06
C ASP A 82 -4.61 11.02 -19.64
N ARG A 83 -4.95 11.81 -18.61
CA ARG A 83 -4.08 12.89 -18.13
C ARG A 83 -2.70 12.36 -17.75
N THR A 84 -1.64 13.03 -18.18
CA THR A 84 -0.24 12.65 -17.90
C THR A 84 0.53 13.72 -17.15
N ASP A 85 -0.15 14.75 -16.64
CA ASP A 85 0.46 15.78 -15.79
C ASP A 85 0.87 15.22 -14.42
N SER A 86 1.74 15.96 -13.72
CA SER A 86 2.34 15.55 -12.44
C SER A 86 1.29 15.17 -11.38
N GLU A 87 0.15 15.85 -11.34
CA GLU A 87 -0.96 15.53 -10.42
C GLU A 87 -1.56 14.17 -10.76
N ALA A 88 -1.94 13.94 -12.01
CA ALA A 88 -2.52 12.66 -12.43
C ALA A 88 -1.55 11.49 -12.22
N GLN A 89 -0.24 11.69 -12.45
CA GLN A 89 0.78 10.69 -12.18
C GLN A 89 0.92 10.41 -10.69
N TYR A 90 0.98 11.45 -9.86
CA TYR A 90 1.09 11.33 -8.41
C TYR A 90 -0.10 10.57 -7.81
N GLN A 91 -1.33 10.95 -8.18
CA GLN A 91 -2.54 10.33 -7.65
C GLN A 91 -2.64 8.85 -8.02
N ARG A 92 -2.29 8.49 -9.27
CA ARG A 92 -2.22 7.07 -9.67
C ARG A 92 -1.17 6.30 -8.88
N ALA A 93 0.00 6.90 -8.64
CA ALA A 93 1.06 6.27 -7.86
C ALA A 93 0.64 6.07 -6.39
N LEU A 94 0.01 7.08 -5.79
CA LEU A 94 -0.53 7.01 -4.43
C LEU A 94 -1.61 5.93 -4.31
N ARG A 95 -2.49 5.81 -5.31
CA ARG A 95 -3.48 4.73 -5.37
C ARG A 95 -2.83 3.35 -5.46
N GLN A 96 -1.79 3.18 -6.29
CA GLN A 96 -1.07 1.91 -6.36
C GLN A 96 -0.46 1.52 -5.01
N VAL A 97 0.10 2.49 -4.28
CA VAL A 97 0.60 2.26 -2.90
C VAL A 97 -0.54 1.86 -1.96
N ALA A 98 -1.67 2.56 -2.01
CA ALA A 98 -2.85 2.25 -1.20
C ALA A 98 -3.39 0.83 -1.48
N ASP A 99 -3.37 0.40 -2.75
CA ASP A 99 -3.77 -0.96 -3.18
C ASP A 99 -2.73 -2.04 -2.83
N GLY A 100 -1.62 -1.66 -2.18
CA GLY A 100 -0.52 -2.57 -1.83
C GLY A 100 0.32 -2.99 -3.03
N GLN A 101 0.17 -2.34 -4.19
CA GLN A 101 1.00 -2.50 -5.38
C GLN A 101 2.30 -1.69 -5.25
N TYR A 102 3.01 -1.90 -4.15
CA TYR A 102 4.14 -1.07 -3.73
C TYR A 102 5.23 -0.93 -4.79
N ASP A 103 5.59 -2.01 -5.47
CA ASP A 103 6.65 -1.97 -6.50
C ASP A 103 6.28 -1.01 -7.65
N ALA A 104 5.04 -1.08 -8.15
CA ALA A 104 4.53 -0.20 -9.19
C ALA A 104 4.40 1.25 -8.70
N GLY A 105 3.83 1.45 -7.52
CA GLY A 105 3.65 2.80 -6.94
C GLY A 105 4.98 3.50 -6.64
N LEU A 106 5.94 2.78 -6.06
CA LEU A 106 7.29 3.33 -5.79
C LEU A 106 8.03 3.67 -7.08
N GLU A 107 7.93 2.85 -8.12
CA GLU A 107 8.54 3.14 -9.42
C GLU A 107 7.89 4.36 -10.09
N ALA A 108 6.55 4.49 -10.01
CA ALA A 108 5.82 5.65 -10.51
C ALA A 108 6.20 6.94 -9.78
N LEU A 109 6.36 6.90 -8.45
CA LEU A 109 6.85 8.05 -7.66
C LEU A 109 8.27 8.44 -8.05
N LEU A 110 9.17 7.47 -8.28
CA LEU A 110 10.52 7.76 -8.78
C LEU A 110 10.50 8.36 -10.18
N ALA A 111 9.64 7.87 -11.07
CA ALA A 111 9.48 8.41 -12.41
C ALA A 111 8.98 9.88 -12.36
N LEU A 112 7.99 10.15 -11.51
CA LEU A 112 7.52 11.52 -11.26
C LEU A 112 8.65 12.41 -10.73
N MET A 113 9.47 11.94 -9.78
CA MET A 113 10.63 12.70 -9.31
C MET A 113 11.66 13.02 -10.41
N LYS A 114 11.83 12.14 -11.41
CA LYS A 114 12.71 12.41 -12.58
C LYS A 114 12.12 13.50 -13.48
N GLN A 115 10.80 13.49 -13.65
CA GLN A 115 10.09 14.38 -14.55
C GLN A 115 9.88 15.77 -13.95
N ASP A 116 9.39 15.82 -12.70
CA ASP A 116 9.00 17.04 -12.00
C ASP A 116 9.23 16.88 -10.50
N ARG A 117 10.48 17.13 -10.09
CA ARG A 117 10.91 16.94 -8.71
C ARG A 117 10.18 17.85 -7.71
N ALA A 118 9.90 19.09 -8.10
CA ALA A 118 9.35 20.13 -7.23
C ALA A 118 7.83 20.05 -7.09
N TYR A 119 7.18 19.13 -7.82
CA TYR A 119 5.74 18.94 -7.77
C TYR A 119 5.23 18.83 -6.33
N ASN A 120 4.27 19.70 -6.00
CA ASN A 120 3.55 19.74 -4.73
C ASN A 120 4.48 19.66 -3.49
N ASP A 121 5.49 20.53 -3.45
CA ASP A 121 6.50 20.59 -2.39
C ASP A 121 7.23 19.25 -2.15
N ASP A 122 7.80 18.67 -3.20
CA ASP A 122 8.48 17.37 -3.18
C ASP A 122 7.56 16.21 -2.74
N ALA A 123 6.27 16.23 -3.12
CA ALA A 123 5.29 15.22 -2.69
C ALA A 123 5.77 13.79 -2.96
N ALA A 124 6.27 13.52 -4.17
CA ALA A 124 6.73 12.18 -4.54
C ALA A 124 7.86 11.65 -3.62
N ARG A 125 8.82 12.51 -3.26
CA ARG A 125 9.90 12.15 -2.34
C ARG A 125 9.37 11.89 -0.94
N LYS A 126 8.47 12.75 -0.45
CA LYS A 126 7.87 12.61 0.89
C LYS A 126 7.10 11.30 1.00
N THR A 127 6.28 10.97 -0.01
CA THR A 127 5.54 9.71 -0.08
C THR A 127 6.47 8.50 -0.12
N LEU A 128 7.54 8.52 -0.93
CA LEU A 128 8.54 7.44 -0.93
C LEU A 128 9.10 7.17 0.47
N LEU A 129 9.46 8.23 1.21
CA LEU A 129 9.97 8.11 2.57
C LEU A 129 8.91 7.55 3.53
N GLN A 130 7.67 8.02 3.45
CA GLN A 130 6.56 7.50 4.24
C GLN A 130 6.34 6.00 3.99
N VAL A 131 6.37 5.55 2.72
CA VAL A 131 6.22 4.13 2.39
C VAL A 131 7.36 3.31 2.99
N PHE A 132 8.60 3.80 2.93
CA PHE A 132 9.75 3.10 3.53
C PHE A 132 9.63 2.95 5.04
N ASP A 133 9.15 3.98 5.72
CA ASP A 133 8.96 3.95 7.16
C ASP A 133 7.81 3.01 7.54
N ALA A 134 6.72 3.01 6.78
CA ALA A 134 5.57 2.14 7.00
C ALA A 134 5.88 0.65 6.74
N LEU A 135 6.64 0.33 5.69
CA LEU A 135 7.06 -1.06 5.40
C LEU A 135 8.15 -1.56 6.36
N GLY A 136 8.98 -0.64 6.86
CA GLY A 136 10.16 -0.92 7.67
C GLY A 136 11.46 -0.93 6.86
N ALA A 137 12.57 -0.68 7.55
CA ALA A 137 13.89 -0.49 6.94
C ALA A 137 14.48 -1.77 6.32
N ASP A 138 14.06 -2.94 6.82
CA ASP A 138 14.49 -4.28 6.41
C ASP A 138 13.66 -4.83 5.23
N HIS A 139 12.55 -4.19 4.88
CA HIS A 139 11.69 -4.65 3.80
C HIS A 139 12.44 -4.62 2.45
N PRO A 140 12.39 -5.68 1.61
CA PRO A 140 13.14 -5.75 0.36
C PRO A 140 12.89 -4.59 -0.60
N LEU A 141 11.63 -4.12 -0.69
CA LEU A 141 11.28 -2.93 -1.47
C LEU A 141 11.89 -1.65 -0.88
N THR A 142 11.84 -1.47 0.44
CA THR A 142 12.47 -0.32 1.10
C THR A 142 13.95 -0.25 0.77
N VAL A 143 14.68 -1.36 0.91
CA VAL A 143 16.12 -1.43 0.60
C VAL A 143 16.38 -1.08 -0.87
N THR A 144 15.62 -1.68 -1.78
CA THR A 144 15.80 -1.50 -3.23
C THR A 144 15.54 -0.05 -3.66
N TYR A 145 14.40 0.51 -3.23
CA TYR A 145 13.96 1.82 -3.68
C TYR A 145 14.65 2.97 -2.94
N ARG A 146 15.09 2.79 -1.69
CA ARG A 146 16.00 3.77 -1.03
C ARG A 146 17.27 3.95 -1.85
N ARG A 147 17.91 2.87 -2.31
CA ARG A 147 19.10 2.96 -3.16
C ARG A 147 18.84 3.71 -4.47
N LYS A 148 17.71 3.41 -5.14
CA LYS A 148 17.30 4.12 -6.36
C LYS A 148 17.06 5.62 -6.11
N LEU A 149 16.39 5.95 -5.00
CA LEU A 149 16.14 7.35 -4.61
C LEU A 149 17.45 8.09 -4.38
N PHE A 150 18.39 7.52 -3.61
CA PHE A 150 19.70 8.13 -3.39
C PHE A 150 20.45 8.39 -4.70
N ALA A 151 20.47 7.42 -5.62
CA ALA A 151 21.11 7.56 -6.92
C ALA A 151 20.47 8.61 -7.85
N LEU A 152 19.25 9.07 -7.54
CA LEU A 152 18.56 10.14 -8.27
C LEU A 152 18.82 11.52 -7.67
N LEU A 153 19.24 11.57 -6.40
CA LEU A 153 19.52 12.83 -5.69
C LEU A 153 20.96 13.31 -5.88
N TYR A 154 21.87 12.42 -6.31
CA TYR A 154 23.31 12.64 -6.47
C TYR A 154 23.77 12.19 -7.85
#